data_AF-A0A9X9FQN4-F1
#
_entry.id   AF-A0A9X9FQN4-F1
#
_cell.length_a   1.000
_cell.length_b   1.000
_cell.length_c   1.000
_cell.angle_alpha   90.00
_cell.angle_beta   90.00
_cell.angle_gamma   90.00
#
_symmetry.space_group_name_H-M   'P 1'
#
loop_
_entity.id
_entity.type
_entity.pdbx_description
1 polymer ?
#
loop_
_entity_poly.entity_id
_entity_poly.type
_entity_poly.pdbx_seq_one_letter_code
_entity_poly.pdbx_strand_id
1 'polypeptide(L)' 'MTGRSAISSVLLIAALSATLAACGRKGPLEPPPSAVVTDEQGHTKPKPKEDKPIILDKLL' A
#
# COMPACT_ATOMS: atom_id res chain seq x y z
N MET A 1 -0.18 -33.58 26.94
CA MET A 1 0.88 -32.64 26.49
C MET A 1 0.50 -31.78 25.29
N THR A 2 -0.52 -32.14 24.50
CA THR A 2 -0.94 -31.43 23.27
C THR A 2 -1.56 -30.05 23.48
N GLY A 3 -2.34 -29.84 24.54
CA GLY A 3 -3.04 -28.56 24.79
C GLY A 3 -2.12 -27.36 25.04
N ARG A 4 -0.99 -27.55 25.75
CA ARG A 4 -0.01 -26.49 25.99
C ARG A 4 0.71 -26.05 24.71
N SER A 5 0.95 -26.99 23.80
CA SER A 5 1.61 -26.72 22.52
C SER A 5 0.70 -25.93 21.58
N ALA A 6 -0.60 -26.27 21.53
CA ALA A 6 -1.57 -25.53 20.73
C ALA A 6 -1.72 -24.06 21.17
N ILE A 7 -1.79 -23.81 22.50
CA ILE A 7 -1.86 -22.45 23.04
C ILE A 7 -0.61 -21.64 22.69
N SER A 8 0.57 -22.25 22.80
CA SER A 8 1.84 -21.59 22.44
C SER A 8 1.90 -21.20 20.96
N SER A 9 1.43 -22.07 20.06
CA SER A 9 1.39 -21.77 18.62
C SER A 9 0.44 -20.61 18.30
N VAL A 10 -0.73 -20.56 18.93
CA VAL A 10 -1.69 -19.46 18.72
C VAL A 10 -1.12 -18.12 19.20
N LEU A 11 -0.45 -18.11 20.36
CA LEU A 11 0.20 -16.90 20.88
C LEU A 11 1.33 -16.40 19.96
N LEU A 12 2.12 -17.32 19.38
CA LEU A 12 3.16 -16.97 18.43
C LEU A 12 2.60 -16.33 17.16
N ILE A 13 1.54 -16.92 16.59
CA ILE A 13 0.89 -16.39 15.39
C ILE A 13 0.28 -15.01 15.68
N ALA A 14 -0.38 -14.84 16.82
CA ALA A 14 -0.94 -13.57 17.24
C ALA A 14 0.15 -12.48 17.34
N ALA A 15 1.29 -12.79 17.96
CA ALA A 15 2.41 -11.85 18.07
C ALA A 15 2.98 -11.43 16.71
N LEU A 16 3.19 -12.40 15.80
CA LEU A 16 3.72 -12.12 14.45
C LEU A 16 2.77 -11.29 13.59
N SER A 17 1.46 -11.55 13.70
CA SER A 17 0.45 -10.78 12.98
C SER A 17 0.36 -9.33 13.46
N ALA A 18 0.51 -9.09 14.77
CA ALA A 18 0.53 -7.75 15.35
C ALA A 18 1.75 -6.93 14.90
N THR A 19 2.93 -7.55 14.82
CA THR A 19 4.14 -6.85 14.34
C THR A 19 4.07 -6.52 12.85
N LEU A 20 3.50 -7.40 12.03
CA LEU A 20 3.25 -7.13 10.60
C LEU A 20 2.26 -5.96 10.41
N ALA A 21 1.18 -5.95 11.19
CA ALA A 21 0.21 -4.86 11.16
C ALA A 21 0.84 -3.51 11.58
N ALA A 22 1.80 -3.53 12.51
CA ALA A 22 2.54 -2.35 12.93
C ALA A 22 3.58 -1.88 11.89
N CYS A 23 4.18 -2.80 11.13
CA CYS A 23 5.19 -2.48 10.11
C CYS A 23 4.57 -2.09 8.75
N GLY A 24 3.27 -2.33 8.55
CA GLY A 24 2.62 -2.28 7.24
C GLY A 24 1.48 -1.28 7.09
N ARG A 25 1.37 -0.25 7.95
CA ARG A 25 0.28 0.72 7.82
C ARG A 25 0.50 1.57 6.56
N LYS A 26 -0.09 1.13 5.46
CA LYS A 26 -0.23 1.87 4.20
C LYS A 26 -1.14 3.07 4.47
N GLY A 27 -0.58 4.12 5.07
CA GLY A 27 -1.21 5.43 5.11
C GLY A 27 -1.54 5.89 3.68
N PRO A 28 -2.49 6.81 3.50
CA PRO A 28 -2.67 7.46 2.22
C PRO A 28 -1.30 7.99 1.81
N LEU A 29 -0.76 7.46 0.71
CA LEU A 29 0.46 8.01 0.13
C LEU A 29 0.13 9.46 -0.18
N GLU A 30 0.89 10.40 0.39
CA GLU A 30 0.75 11.79 -0.03
C GLU A 30 0.88 11.81 -1.55
N PRO A 31 -0.12 12.38 -2.25
CA PRO A 31 -0.06 12.43 -3.69
C PRO A 31 1.21 13.19 -4.07
N PRO A 32 2.04 12.67 -4.99
CA PRO A 32 3.23 13.40 -5.42
C PRO A 32 2.78 14.77 -5.96
N PRO A 33 3.60 15.83 -5.81
CA PRO A 33 3.21 17.19 -6.21
C PRO A 33 2.83 17.30 -7.70
N SER A 34 3.20 16.33 -8.53
CA SER A 34 2.83 16.22 -9.94
C SER A 34 1.46 15.58 -10.22
N ALA A 35 0.73 15.12 -9.19
CA ALA A 35 -0.54 14.40 -9.32
C ALA A 35 -1.75 15.32 -9.52
N VAL A 36 -1.57 16.62 -9.33
CA VAL A 36 -2.63 17.64 -9.48
C VAL A 36 -2.19 18.71 -10.47
N VAL A 37 -3.13 19.15 -11.30
CA VAL A 37 -2.97 20.27 -12.22
C VAL A 37 -4.03 21.31 -11.85
N THR A 38 -3.61 22.57 -11.75
CA THR A 38 -4.52 23.70 -11.57
C THR A 38 -5.00 24.16 -12.94
N ASP A 39 -6.31 24.12 -13.16
CA ASP A 39 -6.95 24.60 -14.38
C ASP A 39 -6.94 26.15 -14.44
N GLU A 40 -7.21 26.70 -15.62
CA GLU A 40 -7.24 28.15 -15.91
C GLU A 40 -8.28 28.89 -15.03
N GLN A 41 -9.28 28.17 -14.50
CA GLN A 41 -10.29 28.68 -13.57
C GLN A 41 -9.94 28.48 -12.09
N GLY A 42 -8.70 28.08 -11.76
CA GLY A 42 -8.21 27.94 -10.38
C GLY A 42 -8.63 26.65 -9.67
N HIS A 43 -9.19 25.67 -10.39
CA HIS A 43 -9.60 24.39 -9.82
C HIS A 43 -8.47 23.37 -9.85
N THR A 44 -8.16 22.77 -8.70
CA THR A 44 -7.21 21.66 -8.57
C THR A 44 -7.87 20.36 -9.01
N LYS A 45 -7.43 19.81 -10.14
CA LYS A 45 -7.94 18.54 -10.69
C LYS A 45 -6.84 17.48 -10.70
N PRO A 46 -7.18 16.18 -10.52
CA PRO A 46 -6.21 15.11 -10.70
C PRO A 46 -5.66 15.16 -12.13
N LYS A 47 -4.34 15.10 -12.26
CA LYS A 47 -3.68 15.08 -13.57
C LYS A 47 -4.18 13.88 -14.37
N PRO A 48 -4.64 14.06 -15.63
CA PRO A 48 -4.93 12.94 -16.51
C PRO A 48 -3.73 12.00 -16.56
N LYS A 49 -3.95 10.73 -16.24
CA LYS A 49 -2.91 9.70 -16.33
C LYS A 49 -2.64 9.49 -17.81
N GLU A 50 -1.52 10.01 -18.30
CA GLU A 50 -1.02 9.67 -19.62
C GLU A 50 -0.62 8.19 -19.57
N ASP A 51 -1.32 7.34 -20.33
CA ASP A 51 -0.99 5.92 -20.46
C ASP A 51 0.35 5.81 -21.20
N LYS A 52 1.45 5.88 -20.45
CA LYS A 52 2.79 5.65 -20.99
C LYS A 52 3.04 4.15 -21.07
N PRO A 53 3.49 3.64 -22.23
CA PRO A 53 3.84 2.24 -22.35
C PRO A 53 4.91 1.91 -21.30
N ILE A 54 4.65 0.90 -20.49
CA ILE A 54 5.62 0.45 -19.48
C ILE A 54 6.70 -0.35 -20.19
N ILE A 55 7.92 -0.36 -19.65
CA ILE A 55 9.04 -1.15 -20.22
C ILE A 55 8.65 -2.64 -20.34
N LEU A 56 7.74 -3.13 -19.49
CA LEU A 56 7.20 -4.50 -19.55
C LEU A 56 6.37 -4.79 -20.82
N ASP A 57 5.80 -3.78 -21.49
CA ASP A 57 5.09 -3.99 -22.76
C ASP A 57 6.02 -4.44 -23.88
N LYS A 58 7.35 -4.31 -23.71
CA LYS A 58 8.35 -4.82 -24.64
C LYS A 58 8.85 -6.23 -24.30
N LEU A 59 8.40 -6.81 -23.19
CA LEU A 59 8.78 -8.15 -22.73
C LEU A 59 7.72 -9.22 -23.03
N LEU A 60 6.57 -8.84 -23.63
CA LEU A 60 5.56 -9.76 -24.15
C LEU A 60 5.68 -9.94 -25.68
#